data_AF-A0A367IS77-F1
#
_entry.id   AF-A0A367IS77-F1
#
_cell.length_a   1.000
_cell.length_b   1.000
_cell.length_c   1.000
_cell.angle_alpha   90.00
_cell.angle_beta   90.00
_cell.angle_gamma   90.00
#
_symmetry.space_group_name_H-M   'P 1'
#
loop_
_entity.id
_entity.type
_entity.pdbx_description
1 polymer ?
#
loop_
_entity_poly.entity_id
_entity_poly.type
_entity_poly.pdbx_seq_one_letter_code
_entity_poly.pdbx_strand_id
1 'polypeptide(L)'
;MGLEPQSDQDKLIHQFYHEQDPEKRMNLFHQLVSEDITTRIKQLEEQRQQVEFRKEEIGQNLKHLWNRLHMDPQECETFLMTNRGFTFKELQNYEIELERMLKLKHERMGDFIQTSREELKSLWDQLYYSDKQRARFAPAHTDEFSDAILEAHENEISRLQLETEDSKYILELIEKHMRLKKEIQEFEAITRDPNRLFGKGQRDPGRLLREEKFRKRISRELPKVTKELEGALLEFEALKGYPFLVYGQPYFDVIYGNDLKQENEKPQEPVAPPRTPKREAMHRKPLTSPRRAKTKPSIFNTPQPNRMRQVQLSQIKERKYDTSTTILHRVRETNIRNQKVIKRGHIFDESEEEEVVVPQRIHHKRMKPSHSQSDSDDNIGLDLGIFDDGPDLSDMSEAEDV
;
A
#
# COMPACT_ATOMS: atom_id res chain seq x y z
N MET A 1 61.47 -64.69 39.56
CA MET A 1 60.39 -63.68 39.43
C MET A 1 59.67 -63.99 38.13
N GLY A 2 58.83 -65.03 38.15
CA GLY A 2 58.10 -65.51 36.98
C GLY A 2 56.71 -64.90 36.95
N LEU A 3 56.58 -63.77 36.26
CA LEU A 3 55.28 -63.25 35.86
C LEU A 3 55.09 -63.68 34.41
N GLU A 4 54.16 -64.61 34.18
CA GLU A 4 53.79 -64.98 32.82
C GLU A 4 53.07 -63.80 32.15
N PRO A 5 53.44 -63.44 30.91
CA PRO A 5 52.82 -62.37 30.16
C PRO A 5 51.34 -62.70 29.86
N GLN A 6 50.43 -61.83 30.32
CA GLN A 6 48.98 -62.06 30.26
C GLN A 6 48.34 -61.55 28.96
N SER A 7 48.94 -60.56 28.31
CA SER A 7 48.53 -60.07 26.99
C SER A 7 49.45 -60.62 25.88
N ASP A 8 48.94 -60.75 24.67
CA ASP A 8 49.75 -61.15 23.51
C ASP A 8 50.81 -60.07 23.17
N GLN A 9 50.55 -58.81 23.50
CA GLN A 9 51.56 -57.74 23.47
C GLN A 9 52.69 -57.96 24.48
N ASP A 10 52.38 -58.42 25.70
CA ASP A 10 53.38 -58.71 26.73
C ASP A 10 54.29 -59.89 26.33
N LYS A 11 53.72 -60.88 25.61
CA LYS A 11 54.48 -62.00 25.03
C LYS A 11 55.43 -61.50 23.95
N LEU A 12 54.97 -60.61 23.08
CA LEU A 12 55.78 -60.00 22.02
C LEU A 12 56.91 -59.14 22.59
N ILE A 13 56.62 -58.36 23.65
CA ILE A 13 57.61 -57.55 24.38
C ILE A 13 58.66 -58.45 25.05
N HIS A 14 58.22 -59.53 25.71
CA HIS A 14 59.13 -60.49 26.33
C HIS A 14 60.05 -61.16 25.29
N GLN A 15 59.50 -61.56 24.14
CA GLN A 15 60.26 -62.11 23.01
C GLN A 15 61.26 -61.09 22.45
N PHE A 16 60.87 -59.83 22.27
CA PHE A 16 61.75 -58.75 21.81
C PHE A 16 62.97 -58.53 22.73
N TYR A 17 62.81 -58.65 24.06
CA TYR A 17 63.92 -58.50 25.01
C TYR A 17 64.86 -59.72 25.08
N HIS A 18 64.40 -60.91 24.67
CA HIS A 18 65.17 -62.15 24.71
C HIS A 18 65.79 -62.55 23.36
N GLU A 19 65.37 -61.93 22.26
CA GLU A 19 65.86 -62.20 20.91
C GLU A 19 67.27 -61.61 20.68
N GLN A 20 68.22 -62.45 20.27
CA GLN A 20 69.62 -62.07 20.02
C GLN A 20 69.90 -61.73 18.54
N ASP A 21 69.08 -62.25 17.62
CA ASP A 21 69.21 -62.00 16.19
C ASP A 21 68.67 -60.58 15.84
N PRO A 22 69.48 -59.72 15.19
CA PRO A 22 69.10 -58.33 14.95
C PRO A 22 67.89 -58.20 14.02
N GLU A 23 67.78 -59.04 12.99
CA GLU A 23 66.67 -59.00 12.02
C GLU A 23 65.34 -59.43 12.65
N LYS A 24 65.34 -60.51 13.44
CA LYS A 24 64.13 -60.99 14.13
C LYS A 24 63.67 -60.00 15.19
N ARG A 25 64.61 -59.40 15.92
CA ARG A 25 64.32 -58.35 16.90
C ARG A 25 63.71 -57.11 16.25
N MET A 26 64.20 -56.72 15.07
CA MET A 26 63.61 -55.62 14.29
C MET A 26 62.20 -55.94 13.80
N ASN A 27 61.94 -57.18 13.37
CA ASN A 27 60.59 -57.61 12.97
C ASN A 27 59.61 -57.60 14.15
N LEU A 28 60.02 -58.08 15.32
CA LEU A 28 59.20 -58.04 16.55
C LEU A 28 58.90 -56.60 16.99
N PHE A 29 59.88 -55.69 16.88
CA PHE A 29 59.66 -54.26 17.14
C PHE A 29 58.69 -53.63 16.15
N HIS A 30 58.86 -53.92 14.85
CA HIS A 30 57.95 -53.44 13.82
C HIS A 30 56.53 -53.93 14.08
N GLN A 31 56.35 -55.20 14.45
CA GLN A 31 55.04 -55.76 14.77
C GLN A 31 54.40 -55.06 15.98
N LEU A 32 55.16 -54.88 17.07
CA LEU A 32 54.67 -54.20 18.28
C LEU A 32 54.25 -52.74 18.02
N VAL A 33 55.04 -52.01 17.24
CA VAL A 33 54.79 -50.59 16.94
C VAL A 33 53.73 -50.40 15.85
N SER A 34 53.60 -51.34 14.91
CA SER A 34 52.64 -51.25 13.81
C SER A 34 51.19 -51.32 14.27
N GLU A 35 50.87 -52.09 15.30
CA GLU A 35 49.50 -52.19 15.84
C GLU A 35 49.05 -50.88 16.50
N ASP A 36 49.91 -50.27 17.31
CA ASP A 36 49.61 -48.99 17.97
C ASP A 36 49.52 -47.83 16.95
N ILE A 37 50.39 -47.84 15.92
CA ILE A 37 50.32 -46.84 14.86
C ILE A 37 49.05 -47.02 14.02
N THR A 38 48.67 -48.26 13.66
CA THR A 38 47.47 -48.50 12.84
C THR A 38 46.19 -48.17 13.59
N THR A 39 46.10 -48.48 14.88
CA THR A 39 44.96 -48.07 15.72
C THR A 39 44.89 -46.54 15.86
N ARG A 40 46.04 -45.87 16.04
CA ARG A 40 46.08 -44.41 16.09
C ARG A 40 45.71 -43.74 14.77
N ILE A 41 46.13 -44.30 13.63
CA ILE A 41 45.74 -43.84 12.29
C ILE A 41 44.22 -43.95 12.14
N LYS A 42 43.63 -45.11 12.46
CA LYS A 42 42.17 -45.31 12.39
C LYS A 42 41.40 -44.28 13.22
N GLN A 43 41.85 -44.02 14.45
CA GLN A 43 41.22 -43.01 15.31
C GLN A 43 41.30 -41.60 14.70
N LEU A 44 42.45 -41.22 14.14
CA LEU A 44 42.62 -39.93 13.50
C LEU A 44 41.82 -39.80 12.20
N GLU A 45 41.70 -40.89 11.43
CA GLU A 45 40.86 -40.97 10.24
C GLU A 45 39.37 -40.80 10.60
N GLU A 46 38.90 -41.47 11.65
CA GLU A 46 37.52 -41.34 12.13
C GLU A 46 37.22 -39.91 12.60
N GLN A 47 38.14 -39.30 13.36
CA GLN A 47 38.02 -37.88 13.74
C GLN A 47 38.01 -36.94 12.54
N ARG A 48 38.87 -37.20 11.54
CA ARG A 48 38.88 -36.43 10.29
C ARG A 48 37.54 -36.54 9.57
N GLN A 49 37.01 -37.75 9.43
CA GLN A 49 35.72 -38.00 8.78
C GLN A 49 34.56 -37.30 9.51
N GLN A 50 34.55 -37.30 10.84
CA GLN A 50 33.52 -36.60 11.61
C GLN A 50 33.56 -35.08 11.38
N VAL A 51 34.75 -34.48 11.38
CA VAL A 51 34.93 -33.05 11.10
C VAL A 51 34.56 -32.72 9.65
N GLU A 52 34.95 -33.57 8.70
CA GLU A 52 34.64 -33.45 7.28
C GLU A 52 33.12 -33.49 7.04
N PHE A 53 32.42 -34.47 7.61
CA PHE A 53 30.96 -34.58 7.52
C PHE A 53 30.26 -33.35 8.11
N ARG A 54 30.67 -32.92 9.31
CA ARG A 54 30.08 -31.74 9.96
C ARG A 54 30.32 -30.47 9.16
N LYS A 55 31.53 -30.30 8.61
CA LYS A 55 31.88 -29.17 7.74
C LYS A 55 31.06 -29.18 6.47
N GLU A 56 30.85 -30.35 5.86
CA GLU A 56 30.04 -30.48 4.66
C GLU A 56 28.57 -30.12 4.93
N GLU A 57 28.00 -30.61 6.04
CA GLU A 57 26.64 -30.27 6.48
C GLU A 57 26.46 -28.75 6.67
N ILE A 58 27.37 -28.10 7.40
CA ILE A 58 27.34 -26.65 7.59
C ILE A 58 27.56 -25.91 6.26
N GLY A 59 28.46 -26.42 5.41
CA GLY A 59 28.74 -25.86 4.09
C GLY A 59 27.55 -25.92 3.14
N GLN A 60 26.77 -27.00 3.16
CA GLN A 60 25.53 -27.12 2.40
C GLN A 60 24.49 -26.10 2.90
N ASN A 61 24.30 -26.01 4.22
CA ASN A 61 23.40 -25.02 4.83
C ASN A 61 23.80 -23.58 4.49
N LEU A 62 25.09 -23.25 4.53
CA LEU A 62 25.61 -21.94 4.15
C LEU A 62 25.35 -21.62 2.69
N LYS A 63 25.60 -22.56 1.76
CA LYS A 63 25.30 -22.37 0.33
C LYS A 63 23.81 -22.09 0.10
N HIS A 64 22.93 -22.80 0.80
CA HIS A 64 21.49 -22.53 0.74
C HIS A 64 21.15 -21.12 1.25
N LEU A 65 21.74 -20.69 2.36
CA LEU A 65 21.52 -19.35 2.92
C LEU A 65 22.10 -18.24 2.02
N TRP A 66 23.30 -18.40 1.48
CA TRP A 66 23.92 -17.43 0.57
C TRP A 66 23.09 -17.21 -0.69
N ASN A 67 22.56 -18.29 -1.28
CA ASN A 67 21.67 -18.20 -2.43
C ASN A 67 20.37 -17.47 -2.10
N ARG A 68 19.74 -17.79 -0.97
CA ARG A 68 18.46 -17.18 -0.56
C ARG A 68 18.61 -15.73 -0.10
N LEU A 69 19.76 -15.37 0.46
CA LEU A 69 20.09 -14.01 0.90
C LEU A 69 20.78 -13.17 -0.20
N HIS A 70 21.01 -13.73 -1.39
CA HIS A 70 21.70 -13.07 -2.50
C HIS A 70 23.03 -12.43 -2.08
N MET A 71 23.88 -13.18 -1.37
CA MET A 71 25.22 -12.73 -1.01
C MET A 71 26.13 -12.68 -2.24
N ASP A 72 27.14 -11.81 -2.22
CA ASP A 72 28.10 -11.69 -3.30
C ASP A 72 28.84 -13.03 -3.50
N PRO A 73 28.82 -13.63 -4.71
CA PRO A 73 29.55 -14.85 -4.98
C PRO A 73 31.06 -14.72 -4.69
N GLN A 74 31.64 -13.53 -4.81
CA GLN A 74 33.06 -13.30 -4.51
C GLN A 74 33.37 -13.45 -3.01
N GLU A 75 32.49 -12.94 -2.14
CA GLU A 75 32.63 -13.09 -0.69
C GLU A 75 32.47 -14.57 -0.28
N CYS A 76 31.55 -15.28 -0.92
CA CYS A 76 31.35 -16.72 -0.67
C CYS A 76 32.57 -17.53 -1.10
N GLU A 77 33.13 -17.25 -2.29
CA GLU A 77 34.29 -17.95 -2.81
C GLU A 77 35.55 -17.68 -1.98
N THR A 78 35.80 -16.43 -1.59
CA THR A 78 36.93 -16.07 -0.72
C THR A 78 36.85 -16.75 0.64
N PHE A 79 35.65 -16.88 1.23
CA PHE A 79 35.44 -17.62 2.47
C PHE A 79 35.76 -19.12 2.30
N LEU A 80 35.29 -19.74 1.21
CA LEU A 80 35.59 -21.15 0.90
C LEU A 80 37.08 -21.38 0.62
N MET A 81 37.75 -20.43 -0.04
CA MET A 81 39.20 -20.51 -0.31
C MET A 81 40.03 -20.37 0.96
N THR A 82 39.61 -19.51 1.88
CA THR A 82 40.31 -19.27 3.16
C THR A 82 40.17 -20.47 4.11
N ASN A 83 39.03 -21.16 4.09
CA ASN A 83 38.72 -22.25 5.01
C ASN A 83 38.68 -23.63 4.30
N ARG A 84 39.72 -23.96 3.52
CA ARG A 84 39.76 -25.22 2.75
C ARG A 84 40.08 -26.47 3.60
N GLY A 85 40.82 -26.34 4.70
CA GLY A 85 41.26 -27.46 5.52
C GLY A 85 40.21 -27.99 6.52
N PHE A 86 40.64 -28.95 7.33
CA PHE A 86 39.82 -29.64 8.34
C PHE A 86 40.28 -29.34 9.77
N THR A 87 40.92 -28.20 9.98
CA THR A 87 41.38 -27.77 11.30
C THR A 87 40.18 -27.36 12.14
N PHE A 88 40.24 -27.56 13.45
CA PHE A 88 39.23 -27.08 14.39
C PHE A 88 38.87 -25.59 14.20
N LYS A 89 39.86 -24.75 13.91
CA LYS A 89 39.67 -23.31 13.61
C LYS A 89 38.80 -23.07 12.37
N GLU A 90 38.96 -23.89 11.34
CA GLU A 90 38.19 -23.76 10.10
C GLU A 90 36.75 -24.19 10.34
N LEU A 91 36.52 -25.29 11.07
CA LEU A 91 35.18 -25.70 11.46
C LEU A 91 34.48 -24.60 12.29
N GLN A 92 35.19 -24.00 13.24
CA GLN A 92 34.67 -22.88 14.03
C GLN A 92 34.32 -21.67 13.15
N ASN A 93 35.13 -21.34 12.15
CA ASN A 93 34.81 -20.27 11.20
C ASN A 93 33.52 -20.56 10.41
N TYR A 94 33.30 -21.81 9.99
CA TYR A 94 32.05 -22.24 9.35
C TYR A 94 30.84 -22.09 10.28
N GLU A 95 30.98 -22.44 11.56
CA GLU A 95 29.92 -22.28 12.56
C GLU A 95 29.60 -20.81 12.82
N ILE A 96 30.62 -19.95 12.94
CA ILE A 96 30.45 -18.50 13.12
C ILE A 96 29.76 -17.88 11.89
N GLU A 97 30.19 -18.25 10.69
CA GLU A 97 29.57 -17.73 9.47
C GLU A 97 28.13 -18.22 9.33
N LEU A 98 27.83 -19.47 9.70
CA LEU A 98 26.46 -19.98 9.75
C LEU A 98 25.61 -19.19 10.73
N GLU A 99 26.10 -18.92 11.94
CA GLU A 99 25.39 -18.12 12.94
C GLU A 99 25.15 -16.69 12.44
N ARG A 100 26.17 -16.08 11.80
CA ARG A 100 26.04 -14.75 11.17
C ARG A 100 24.96 -14.75 10.08
N MET A 101 24.95 -15.76 9.21
CA MET A 101 23.94 -15.88 8.14
C MET A 101 22.54 -16.12 8.69
N LEU A 102 22.39 -16.92 9.75
CA LEU A 102 21.10 -17.12 10.41
C LEU A 102 20.59 -15.85 11.08
N LYS A 103 21.46 -15.07 11.73
CA LYS A 103 21.11 -13.75 12.26
C LYS A 103 20.66 -12.81 11.16
N LEU A 104 21.40 -12.73 10.05
CA LEU A 104 21.02 -11.90 8.91
C LEU A 104 19.69 -12.33 8.28
N LYS A 105 19.43 -13.64 8.18
CA LYS A 105 18.12 -14.17 7.78
C LYS A 105 17.02 -13.70 8.73
N HIS A 106 17.25 -13.78 10.04
CA HIS A 106 16.27 -13.37 11.03
C HIS A 106 16.01 -11.85 11.02
N GLU A 107 17.04 -11.03 10.88
CA GLU A 107 16.92 -9.57 10.74
C GLU A 107 16.06 -9.21 9.52
N ARG A 108 16.39 -9.76 8.35
CA ARG A 108 15.60 -9.52 7.13
C ARG A 108 14.18 -10.07 7.24
N MET A 109 14.00 -11.23 7.89
CA MET A 109 12.67 -11.80 8.16
C MET A 109 11.82 -10.87 9.03
N GLY A 110 12.44 -10.22 10.02
CA GLY A 110 11.82 -9.18 10.82
C GLY A 110 11.27 -8.04 9.97
N ASP A 111 12.08 -7.52 9.04
CA ASP A 111 11.68 -6.44 8.14
C ASP A 111 10.51 -6.83 7.23
N PHE A 112 10.54 -8.05 6.67
CA PHE A 112 9.45 -8.56 5.83
C PHE A 112 8.15 -8.69 6.62
N ILE A 113 8.19 -9.33 7.80
CA ILE A 113 7.00 -9.49 8.64
C ILE A 113 6.47 -8.14 9.11
N GLN A 114 7.35 -7.19 9.45
CA GLN A 114 6.96 -5.84 9.82
C GLN A 114 6.27 -5.11 8.67
N THR A 115 6.83 -5.20 7.46
CA THR A 115 6.22 -4.63 6.25
C THR A 115 4.85 -5.26 5.98
N SER A 116 4.75 -6.59 6.06
CA SER A 116 3.48 -7.31 5.93
C SER A 116 2.46 -6.89 7.00
N ARG A 117 2.88 -6.64 8.25
CA ARG A 117 2.00 -6.14 9.32
C ARG A 117 1.49 -4.73 9.03
N GLU A 118 2.31 -3.86 8.47
CA GLU A 118 1.91 -2.52 8.06
C GLU A 118 0.91 -2.57 6.91
N GLU A 119 1.15 -3.42 5.91
CA GLU A 119 0.20 -3.67 4.82
C GLU A 119 -1.13 -4.21 5.35
N LEU A 120 -1.09 -5.22 6.22
CA LEU A 120 -2.26 -5.81 6.86
C LEU A 120 -3.07 -4.76 7.65
N LYS A 121 -2.40 -3.88 8.41
CA LYS A 121 -3.05 -2.76 9.11
C LYS A 121 -3.72 -1.81 8.12
N SER A 122 -3.06 -1.48 7.03
CA SER A 122 -3.63 -0.60 6.00
C SER A 122 -4.88 -1.21 5.35
N LEU A 123 -4.88 -2.53 5.09
CA LEU A 123 -6.03 -3.26 4.55
C LEU A 123 -7.17 -3.33 5.57
N TRP A 124 -6.86 -3.56 6.85
CA TRP A 124 -7.85 -3.51 7.93
C TRP A 124 -8.49 -2.14 8.08
N ASP A 125 -7.72 -1.06 7.93
CA ASP A 125 -8.25 0.30 7.95
C ASP A 125 -9.15 0.57 6.74
N GLN A 126 -8.75 0.12 5.55
CA GLN A 126 -9.55 0.22 4.32
C GLN A 126 -10.88 -0.55 4.40
N LEU A 127 -10.87 -1.74 5.01
CA LEU A 127 -12.07 -2.55 5.23
C LEU A 127 -12.89 -2.14 6.47
N TYR A 128 -12.46 -1.10 7.20
CA TYR A 128 -13.09 -0.66 8.45
C TYR A 128 -13.20 -1.77 9.53
N TYR A 129 -12.22 -2.65 9.61
CA TYR A 129 -12.20 -3.73 10.61
C TYR A 129 -12.12 -3.18 12.03
N SER A 130 -12.92 -3.74 12.93
CA SER A 130 -12.84 -3.48 14.38
C SER A 130 -11.62 -4.10 15.02
N ASP A 131 -11.17 -3.57 16.16
CA ASP A 131 -10.07 -4.14 16.95
C ASP A 131 -10.31 -5.61 17.31
N LYS A 132 -11.58 -5.98 17.55
CA LYS A 132 -11.96 -7.38 17.82
C LYS A 132 -11.75 -8.29 16.61
N GLN A 133 -11.96 -7.80 15.40
CA GLN A 133 -11.71 -8.57 14.17
C GLN A 133 -10.21 -8.68 13.90
N ARG A 134 -9.47 -7.58 14.08
CA ARG A 134 -8.00 -7.56 13.95
C ARG A 134 -7.34 -8.55 14.92
N ALA A 135 -7.81 -8.59 16.16
CA ALA A 135 -7.32 -9.49 17.21
C ALA A 135 -7.58 -10.99 16.92
N ARG A 136 -8.47 -11.35 15.99
CA ARG A 136 -8.68 -12.77 15.61
C ARG A 136 -7.48 -13.33 14.86
N PHE A 137 -6.72 -12.49 14.17
CA PHE A 137 -5.49 -12.91 13.51
C PHE A 137 -4.32 -12.85 14.49
N ALA A 138 -4.15 -13.95 15.23
CA ALA A 138 -3.11 -14.09 16.25
C ALA A 138 -1.66 -13.83 15.74
N PRO A 139 -1.25 -14.25 14.51
CA PRO A 139 0.13 -14.04 14.04
C PRO A 139 0.57 -12.57 13.91
N ALA A 140 -0.38 -11.63 13.80
CA ALA A 140 -0.03 -10.19 13.81
C ALA A 140 0.42 -9.67 15.18
N HIS A 141 0.23 -10.43 16.25
CA HIS A 141 0.48 -10.01 17.63
C HIS A 141 1.62 -10.79 18.30
N THR A 142 2.25 -11.72 17.59
CA THR A 142 3.37 -12.52 18.11
C THR A 142 4.70 -11.82 17.85
N ASP A 143 5.67 -11.89 18.75
CA ASP A 143 7.02 -11.33 18.54
C ASP A 143 7.98 -12.31 17.82
N GLU A 144 7.43 -13.42 17.34
CA GLU A 144 8.19 -14.44 16.62
C GLU A 144 8.33 -14.09 15.13
N PHE A 145 9.57 -14.18 14.62
CA PHE A 145 9.87 -13.98 13.20
C PHE A 145 10.31 -15.30 12.55
N SER A 146 9.33 -16.06 12.08
CA SER A 146 9.50 -17.38 11.45
C SER A 146 8.94 -17.37 10.03
N ASP A 147 9.50 -18.22 9.15
CA ASP A 147 9.01 -18.39 7.77
C ASP A 147 7.51 -18.71 7.74
N ALA A 148 7.02 -19.53 8.68
CA ALA A 148 5.59 -19.89 8.76
C ALA A 148 4.69 -18.69 9.13
N ILE A 149 5.19 -17.71 9.87
CA ILE A 149 4.46 -16.50 10.25
C ILE A 149 4.39 -15.54 9.06
N LEU A 150 5.50 -15.41 8.31
CA LEU A 150 5.51 -14.63 7.08
C LEU A 150 4.52 -15.21 6.05
N GLU A 151 4.54 -16.52 5.82
CA GLU A 151 3.59 -17.18 4.92
C GLU A 151 2.13 -16.98 5.37
N ALA A 152 1.86 -17.08 6.67
CA ALA A 152 0.53 -16.78 7.22
C ALA A 152 0.10 -15.33 6.96
N HIS A 153 1.04 -14.37 7.05
CA HIS A 153 0.79 -12.97 6.72
C HIS A 153 0.51 -12.76 5.24
N GLU A 154 1.32 -13.32 4.34
CA GLU A 154 1.15 -13.20 2.88
C GLU A 154 -0.19 -13.79 2.42
N ASN A 155 -0.59 -14.92 2.99
CA ASN A 155 -1.88 -15.55 2.70
C ASN A 155 -3.06 -14.68 3.18
N GLU A 156 -2.99 -14.13 4.40
CA GLU A 156 -4.06 -13.26 4.91
C GLU A 156 -4.12 -11.93 4.15
N ILE A 157 -2.98 -11.35 3.77
CA ILE A 157 -2.92 -10.17 2.90
C ILE A 157 -3.61 -10.46 1.57
N SER A 158 -3.26 -11.57 0.91
CA SER A 158 -3.85 -11.96 -0.37
C SER A 158 -5.38 -12.13 -0.26
N ARG A 159 -5.84 -12.76 0.82
CA ARG A 159 -7.27 -12.92 1.12
C ARG A 159 -7.97 -11.57 1.34
N LEU A 160 -7.37 -10.67 2.12
CA LEU A 160 -7.92 -9.35 2.41
C LEU A 160 -7.93 -8.46 1.17
N GLN A 161 -6.88 -8.52 0.34
CA GLN A 161 -6.85 -7.82 -0.95
C GLN A 161 -8.02 -8.27 -1.83
N LEU A 162 -8.27 -9.57 -1.96
CA LEU A 162 -9.43 -10.06 -2.70
C LEU A 162 -10.75 -9.56 -2.10
N GLU A 163 -10.88 -9.55 -0.77
CA GLU A 163 -12.08 -9.02 -0.09
C GLU A 163 -12.25 -7.51 -0.32
N THR A 164 -11.15 -6.73 -0.37
CA THR A 164 -11.20 -5.30 -0.71
C THR A 164 -11.64 -5.08 -2.15
N GLU A 165 -11.19 -5.90 -3.09
CA GLU A 165 -11.57 -5.80 -4.49
C GLU A 165 -13.05 -6.15 -4.68
N ASP A 166 -13.50 -7.26 -4.10
CA ASP A 166 -14.91 -7.68 -4.08
C ASP A 166 -15.82 -6.59 -3.51
N SER A 167 -15.40 -5.96 -2.41
CA SER A 167 -16.21 -4.99 -1.66
C SER A 167 -15.96 -3.54 -2.08
N LYS A 168 -15.12 -3.29 -3.09
CA LYS A 168 -14.65 -1.95 -3.47
C LYS A 168 -15.79 -0.97 -3.73
N TYR A 169 -16.81 -1.41 -4.45
CA TYR A 169 -17.98 -0.57 -4.76
C TYR A 169 -18.69 -0.09 -3.49
N ILE A 170 -18.87 -0.97 -2.51
CA ILE A 170 -19.52 -0.64 -1.23
C ILE A 170 -18.61 0.30 -0.43
N LEU A 171 -17.31 0.01 -0.35
CA LEU A 171 -16.34 0.84 0.36
C LEU A 171 -16.32 2.28 -0.17
N GLU A 172 -16.34 2.47 -1.49
CA GLU A 172 -16.40 3.80 -2.11
C GLU A 172 -17.70 4.55 -1.76
N LEU A 173 -18.84 3.84 -1.70
CA LEU A 173 -20.11 4.44 -1.27
C LEU A 173 -20.11 4.81 0.21
N ILE A 174 -19.54 3.95 1.06
CA ILE A 174 -19.35 4.21 2.49
C ILE A 174 -18.49 5.45 2.67
N GLU A 175 -17.36 5.56 1.98
CA GLU A 175 -16.47 6.71 2.06
C GLU A 175 -17.17 8.00 1.62
N LYS A 176 -17.90 7.97 0.50
CA LYS A 176 -18.72 9.11 0.04
C LYS A 176 -19.75 9.52 1.09
N HIS A 177 -20.46 8.56 1.69
CA HIS A 177 -21.44 8.82 2.72
C HIS A 177 -20.82 9.43 3.99
N MET A 178 -19.70 8.86 4.49
CA MET A 178 -18.99 9.38 5.66
C MET A 178 -18.44 10.79 5.39
N ARG A 179 -17.92 11.05 4.19
CA ARG A 179 -17.43 12.37 3.78
C ARG A 179 -18.55 13.40 3.78
N LEU A 180 -19.72 13.08 3.21
CA LEU A 180 -20.90 13.95 3.26
C LEU A 180 -21.36 14.20 4.69
N LYS A 181 -21.42 13.19 5.56
CA LYS A 181 -21.77 13.37 6.98
C LYS A 181 -20.78 14.26 7.73
N LYS A 182 -19.47 14.11 7.45
CA LYS A 182 -18.43 14.97 8.03
C LYS A 182 -18.57 16.42 7.56
N GLU A 183 -18.81 16.65 6.26
CA GLU A 183 -19.07 17.99 5.72
C GLU A 183 -20.29 18.65 6.38
N ILE A 184 -21.36 17.89 6.65
CA ILE A 184 -22.54 18.38 7.38
C ILE A 184 -22.16 18.79 8.80
N GLN A 185 -21.43 17.96 9.52
CA GLN A 185 -21.02 18.24 10.90
C GLN A 185 -20.13 19.48 10.98
N GLU A 186 -19.16 19.62 10.08
CA GLU A 186 -18.30 20.81 9.98
C GLU A 186 -19.11 22.06 9.64
N PHE A 187 -20.06 21.94 8.70
CA PHE A 187 -20.97 23.02 8.34
C PHE A 187 -21.87 23.45 9.51
N GLU A 188 -22.41 22.49 10.27
CA GLU A 188 -23.20 22.75 11.47
C GLU A 188 -22.38 23.42 12.56
N ALA A 189 -21.16 22.94 12.82
CA ALA A 189 -20.23 23.55 13.77
C ALA A 189 -19.94 25.02 13.41
N ILE A 190 -19.71 25.30 12.12
CA ILE A 190 -19.52 26.67 11.63
C ILE A 190 -20.82 27.47 11.78
N THR A 191 -21.99 26.89 11.48
CA THR A 191 -23.26 27.63 11.46
C THR A 191 -23.94 27.80 12.82
N ARG A 192 -23.49 27.08 13.85
CA ARG A 192 -24.02 27.13 15.23
C ARG A 192 -23.77 28.47 15.93
N ASP A 193 -22.72 29.20 15.54
CA ASP A 193 -22.39 30.49 16.15
C ASP A 193 -23.34 31.62 15.70
N PRO A 194 -24.14 32.21 16.61
CA PRO A 194 -25.10 33.27 16.25
C PRO A 194 -24.40 34.59 15.85
N ASN A 195 -23.20 34.83 16.38
CA ASN A 195 -22.38 36.00 16.05
C ASN A 195 -21.65 35.88 14.71
N ARG A 196 -21.75 34.72 14.03
CA ARG A 196 -21.08 34.46 12.75
C ARG A 196 -21.51 35.40 11.62
N LEU A 197 -22.78 35.76 11.60
CA LEU A 197 -23.39 36.58 10.55
C LEU A 197 -23.38 38.08 10.90
N PHE A 198 -23.54 38.41 12.19
CA PHE A 198 -23.70 39.79 12.67
C PHE A 198 -22.51 40.33 13.47
N GLY A 199 -21.45 39.53 13.65
CA GLY A 199 -20.24 39.93 14.36
C GLY A 199 -19.57 41.14 13.72
N LYS A 200 -18.87 41.94 14.53
CA LYS A 200 -18.15 43.17 14.13
C LYS A 200 -16.94 42.94 13.20
N GLY A 201 -16.71 41.71 12.71
CA GLY A 201 -15.61 41.36 11.81
C GLY A 201 -15.89 41.68 10.34
N GLN A 202 -14.97 41.27 9.45
CA GLN A 202 -15.11 41.44 8.01
C GLN A 202 -16.38 40.71 7.52
N ARG A 203 -17.36 41.46 7.02
CA ARG A 203 -18.60 40.90 6.50
C ARG A 203 -18.31 40.23 5.16
N ASP A 204 -18.60 38.93 5.06
CA ASP A 204 -18.52 38.16 3.81
C ASP A 204 -19.87 38.21 3.06
N PRO A 205 -20.05 39.08 2.06
CA PRO A 205 -21.34 39.28 1.39
C PRO A 205 -21.85 38.07 0.57
N GLY A 206 -21.07 36.99 0.44
CA GLY A 206 -21.46 35.77 -0.25
C GLY A 206 -21.69 34.55 0.65
N ARG A 207 -21.50 34.68 1.98
CA ARG A 207 -21.48 33.54 2.90
C ARG A 207 -22.81 32.78 2.92
N LEU A 208 -23.93 33.48 3.12
CA LEU A 208 -25.26 32.87 3.16
C LEU A 208 -25.63 32.16 1.86
N LEU A 209 -25.21 32.72 0.71
CA LEU A 209 -25.46 32.12 -0.60
C LEU A 209 -24.67 30.81 -0.78
N ARG A 210 -23.41 30.78 -0.32
CA ARG A 210 -22.60 29.55 -0.31
C ARG A 210 -23.20 28.49 0.62
N GLU A 211 -23.70 28.91 1.77
CA GLU A 211 -24.32 28.01 2.75
C GLU A 211 -25.63 27.41 2.26
N GLU A 212 -26.49 28.22 1.62
CA GLU A 212 -27.72 27.73 1.01
C GLU A 212 -27.43 26.80 -0.17
N LYS A 213 -26.40 27.10 -0.98
CA LYS A 213 -25.94 26.22 -2.05
C LYS A 213 -25.45 24.88 -1.50
N PHE A 214 -24.73 24.89 -0.38
CA PHE A 214 -24.28 23.69 0.31
C PHE A 214 -25.46 22.86 0.83
N ARG A 215 -26.42 23.47 1.54
CA ARG A 215 -27.64 22.79 2.01
C ARG A 215 -28.43 22.13 0.88
N LYS A 216 -28.57 22.82 -0.27
CA LYS A 216 -29.23 22.28 -1.46
C LYS A 216 -28.48 21.11 -2.10
N ARG A 217 -27.15 21.10 -2.04
CA ARG A 217 -26.34 19.97 -2.52
C ARG A 217 -26.55 18.77 -1.60
N ILE A 218 -26.30 18.94 -0.31
CA ILE A 218 -26.44 17.89 0.70
C ILE A 218 -27.85 17.30 0.70
N SER A 219 -28.90 18.12 0.67
CA SER A 219 -30.29 17.64 0.69
C SER A 219 -30.68 16.81 -0.54
N ARG A 220 -29.88 16.85 -1.61
CA ARG A 220 -30.08 16.03 -2.82
C ARG A 220 -29.11 14.86 -2.90
N GLU A 221 -27.86 15.04 -2.49
CA GLU A 221 -26.80 14.02 -2.60
C GLU A 221 -26.89 13.01 -1.47
N LEU A 222 -27.09 13.45 -0.22
CA LEU A 222 -27.20 12.55 0.93
C LEU A 222 -28.30 11.49 0.78
N PRO A 223 -29.57 11.82 0.43
CA PRO A 223 -30.61 10.81 0.24
C PRO A 223 -30.40 9.90 -0.98
N LYS A 224 -29.57 10.32 -1.95
CA LYS A 224 -29.22 9.46 -3.10
C LYS A 224 -28.16 8.45 -2.71
N VAL A 225 -27.09 8.91 -2.07
CA VAL A 225 -25.99 8.05 -1.62
C VAL A 225 -26.48 7.06 -0.57
N THR A 226 -27.33 7.47 0.37
CA THR A 226 -27.93 6.55 1.37
C THR A 226 -28.75 5.44 0.73
N LYS A 227 -29.63 5.75 -0.23
CA LYS A 227 -30.42 4.71 -0.94
C LYS A 227 -29.58 3.76 -1.78
N GLU A 228 -28.56 4.29 -2.47
CA GLU A 228 -27.63 3.46 -3.25
C GLU A 228 -26.84 2.53 -2.34
N LEU A 229 -26.35 3.06 -1.22
CA LEU A 229 -25.65 2.31 -0.19
C LEU A 229 -26.54 1.26 0.48
N GLU A 230 -27.80 1.56 0.79
CA GLU A 230 -28.78 0.59 1.30
C GLU A 230 -28.97 -0.58 0.34
N GLY A 231 -29.14 -0.30 -0.96
CA GLY A 231 -29.24 -1.34 -1.98
C GLY A 231 -27.99 -2.22 -2.02
N ALA A 232 -26.81 -1.59 -2.07
CA ALA A 232 -25.54 -2.31 -2.12
C ALA A 232 -25.27 -3.16 -0.86
N LEU A 233 -25.67 -2.66 0.32
CA LEU A 233 -25.54 -3.40 1.59
C LEU A 233 -26.48 -4.61 1.65
N LEU A 234 -27.72 -4.47 1.17
CA LEU A 234 -28.69 -5.58 1.12
C LEU A 234 -28.27 -6.65 0.12
N GLU A 235 -27.74 -6.25 -1.05
CA GLU A 235 -27.18 -7.17 -2.03
C GLU A 235 -25.99 -7.94 -1.45
N PHE A 236 -25.10 -7.26 -0.72
CA PHE A 236 -23.98 -7.89 -0.04
C PHE A 236 -24.44 -8.92 1.00
N GLU A 237 -25.39 -8.54 1.86
CA GLU A 237 -25.94 -9.44 2.88
C GLU A 237 -26.62 -10.65 2.25
N ALA A 238 -27.32 -10.48 1.14
CA ALA A 238 -27.93 -11.58 0.39
C ALA A 238 -26.89 -12.53 -0.23
N LEU A 239 -25.74 -12.01 -0.70
CA LEU A 239 -24.69 -12.80 -1.33
C LEU A 239 -23.80 -13.54 -0.31
N LYS A 240 -23.37 -12.86 0.75
CA LYS A 240 -22.41 -13.39 1.73
C LYS A 240 -23.09 -14.01 2.96
N GLY A 241 -24.36 -13.70 3.21
CA GLY A 241 -25.15 -14.24 4.33
C GLY A 241 -24.85 -13.58 5.68
N TYR A 242 -24.09 -12.48 5.72
CA TYR A 242 -23.80 -11.69 6.91
C TYR A 242 -23.81 -10.20 6.60
N PRO A 243 -24.15 -9.33 7.58
CA PRO A 243 -24.19 -7.89 7.36
C PRO A 243 -22.78 -7.30 7.21
N PHE A 244 -22.66 -6.25 6.40
CA PHE A 244 -21.41 -5.50 6.26
C PHE A 244 -21.11 -4.70 7.54
N LEU A 245 -20.00 -5.02 8.20
CA LEU A 245 -19.60 -4.46 9.49
C LEU A 245 -18.60 -3.32 9.28
N VAL A 246 -18.87 -2.15 9.84
CA VAL A 246 -17.95 -1.01 9.90
C VAL A 246 -17.64 -0.74 11.37
N TYR A 247 -16.37 -0.84 11.75
CA TYR A 247 -15.88 -0.78 13.13
C TYR A 247 -16.65 -1.71 14.10
N GLY A 248 -17.13 -2.84 13.60
CA GLY A 248 -17.83 -3.86 14.39
C GLY A 248 -19.32 -3.61 14.59
N GLN A 249 -19.90 -2.63 13.90
CA GLN A 249 -21.35 -2.41 13.84
C GLN A 249 -21.86 -2.58 12.42
N PRO A 250 -23.05 -3.18 12.21
CA PRO A 250 -23.68 -3.23 10.89
C PRO A 250 -23.85 -1.81 10.34
N TYR A 251 -23.30 -1.53 9.15
CA TYR A 251 -23.33 -0.15 8.65
C TYR A 251 -24.76 0.32 8.32
N PHE A 252 -25.66 -0.63 8.01
CA PHE A 252 -27.08 -0.37 7.87
C PHE A 252 -27.66 0.34 9.11
N ASP A 253 -27.32 -0.14 10.31
CA ASP A 253 -27.75 0.47 11.57
C ASP A 253 -27.08 1.83 11.82
N VAL A 254 -25.86 2.05 11.32
CA VAL A 254 -25.14 3.33 11.47
C VAL A 254 -25.76 4.43 10.59
N ILE A 255 -26.35 4.07 9.46
CA ILE A 255 -27.09 5.01 8.60
C ILE A 255 -28.28 5.58 9.38
N TYR A 256 -29.12 4.73 9.95
CA TYR A 256 -30.37 5.11 10.64
C TYR A 256 -30.22 5.44 12.13
N GLY A 257 -29.29 4.82 12.83
CA GLY A 257 -29.09 4.97 14.27
C GLY A 257 -28.51 6.32 14.67
N ASN A 258 -27.86 7.03 13.74
CA ASN A 258 -27.40 8.40 13.97
C ASN A 258 -28.54 9.43 13.89
N ASP A 259 -29.58 9.18 13.10
CA ASP A 259 -30.74 10.05 12.99
C ASP A 259 -31.55 10.06 14.30
N LEU A 260 -31.64 8.91 14.98
CA LEU A 260 -32.27 8.78 16.30
C LEU A 260 -31.52 9.51 17.43
N LYS A 261 -30.20 9.69 17.31
CA LYS A 261 -29.41 10.47 18.28
C LYS A 261 -29.53 11.97 18.01
N GLN A 262 -29.51 12.40 16.74
CA GLN A 262 -29.70 13.81 16.37
C GLN A 262 -31.11 14.31 16.66
N GLU A 263 -32.14 13.45 16.60
CA GLU A 263 -33.51 13.85 16.95
C GLU A 263 -33.72 14.01 18.46
N ASN A 264 -32.96 13.27 19.30
CA ASN A 264 -32.99 13.39 20.76
C ASN A 264 -32.14 14.57 21.31
N GLU A 265 -31.22 15.13 20.52
CA GLU A 265 -30.44 16.31 20.90
C GLU A 265 -31.05 17.64 20.42
N LYS A 266 -32.17 17.62 19.68
CA LYS A 266 -32.99 18.83 19.54
C LYS A 266 -33.50 19.19 20.95
N PRO A 267 -33.21 20.40 21.47
CA PRO A 267 -33.79 20.83 22.73
C PRO A 267 -35.31 20.70 22.60
N GLN A 268 -35.91 19.89 23.48
CA GLN A 268 -37.35 19.85 23.64
C GLN A 268 -37.83 21.30 23.74
N GLU A 269 -38.69 21.70 22.80
CA GLU A 269 -39.38 22.98 22.91
C GLU A 269 -40.00 23.06 24.31
N PRO A 270 -39.79 24.16 25.06
CA PRO A 270 -40.30 24.25 26.42
C PRO A 270 -41.82 24.10 26.38
N VAL A 271 -42.27 23.04 27.05
CA VAL A 271 -43.67 22.70 27.29
C VAL A 271 -44.43 23.95 27.71
N ALA A 272 -45.42 24.34 26.88
CA ALA A 272 -46.31 25.44 27.17
C ALA A 272 -47.00 25.22 28.54
N PRO A 273 -47.11 26.26 29.41
CA PRO A 273 -47.67 26.10 30.74
C PRO A 273 -49.17 25.72 30.71
N PRO A 274 -49.68 25.06 31.76
CA PRO A 274 -50.98 24.41 31.75
C PRO A 274 -52.12 25.42 31.69
N ARG A 275 -53.12 25.10 30.84
CA ARG A 275 -54.37 25.83 30.68
C ARG A 275 -55.15 25.89 32.00
N THR A 276 -55.39 27.10 32.50
CA THR A 276 -56.34 27.36 33.59
C THR A 276 -57.80 27.14 33.14
N PRO A 277 -58.73 26.78 34.04
CA PRO A 277 -60.07 26.35 33.68
C PRO A 277 -60.98 27.52 33.25
N LYS A 278 -61.99 27.14 32.46
CA LYS A 278 -63.03 27.98 31.84
C LYS A 278 -63.71 28.90 32.87
N ARG A 279 -63.72 30.21 32.60
CA ARG A 279 -64.66 31.16 33.21
C ARG A 279 -65.68 31.58 32.16
N GLU A 280 -66.95 31.46 32.52
CA GLU A 280 -68.12 31.67 31.68
C GLU A 280 -68.27 33.12 31.22
N ALA A 281 -68.74 33.23 29.97
CA ALA A 281 -69.56 34.28 29.36
C ALA A 281 -69.30 35.75 29.72
N MET A 282 -68.74 36.48 28.75
CA MET A 282 -69.27 37.80 28.37
C MET A 282 -69.21 37.97 26.85
N HIS A 283 -70.39 38.16 26.24
CA HIS A 283 -70.55 38.51 24.83
C HIS A 283 -69.83 39.82 24.51
N ARG A 284 -68.76 39.76 23.70
CA ARG A 284 -68.19 40.93 23.04
C ARG A 284 -68.61 40.92 21.57
N LYS A 285 -69.29 42.01 21.18
CA LYS A 285 -69.76 42.29 19.82
C LYS A 285 -68.57 42.32 18.84
N PRO A 286 -68.75 41.90 17.58
CA PRO A 286 -67.70 42.05 16.56
C PRO A 286 -67.45 43.54 16.32
N LEU A 287 -66.22 44.00 16.57
CA LEU A 287 -65.78 45.35 16.24
C LEU A 287 -65.54 45.42 14.73
N THR A 288 -66.62 45.44 13.96
CA THR A 288 -66.62 46.03 12.61
C THR A 288 -66.61 47.55 12.80
N SER A 289 -65.47 48.19 12.50
CA SER A 289 -65.45 49.63 12.27
C SER A 289 -65.30 49.89 10.77
N PRO A 290 -66.10 50.78 10.18
CA PRO A 290 -66.06 51.06 8.76
C PRO A 290 -64.99 52.12 8.43
N ARG A 291 -64.18 51.84 7.42
CA ARG A 291 -63.74 52.75 6.34
C ARG A 291 -63.13 54.13 6.71
N ARG A 292 -61.89 54.37 6.26
CA ARG A 292 -61.62 55.51 5.35
C ARG A 292 -60.35 55.31 4.51
N ALA A 293 -60.57 55.03 3.23
CA ALA A 293 -59.56 55.16 2.18
C ALA A 293 -59.14 56.63 2.06
N LYS A 294 -57.82 56.89 2.00
CA LYS A 294 -57.17 58.05 1.33
C LYS A 294 -55.65 57.97 1.48
N THR A 295 -55.01 57.01 0.83
CA THR A 295 -53.60 57.14 0.40
C THR A 295 -53.43 56.37 -0.90
N LYS A 296 -52.94 57.05 -1.95
CA LYS A 296 -52.69 56.48 -3.26
C LYS A 296 -51.63 55.37 -3.15
N PRO A 297 -51.82 54.17 -3.72
CA PRO A 297 -50.75 53.19 -3.80
C PRO A 297 -49.67 53.69 -4.77
N SER A 298 -48.43 53.75 -4.28
CA SER A 298 -47.24 53.99 -5.08
C SER A 298 -47.03 52.78 -5.99
N ILE A 299 -47.31 52.95 -7.28
CA ILE A 299 -47.14 51.90 -8.29
C ILE A 299 -45.65 51.80 -8.59
N PHE A 300 -45.00 50.78 -8.05
CA PHE A 300 -43.68 50.35 -8.50
C PHE A 300 -43.85 49.69 -9.88
N ASN A 301 -43.46 50.42 -10.92
CA ASN A 301 -43.50 49.95 -12.31
C ASN A 301 -42.43 48.87 -12.55
N THR A 302 -42.82 47.60 -12.50
CA THR A 302 -42.08 46.52 -13.16
C THR A 302 -42.60 46.38 -14.60
N PRO A 303 -41.76 46.51 -15.65
CA PRO A 303 -42.20 46.30 -17.02
C PRO A 303 -42.45 44.80 -17.26
N GLN A 304 -43.72 44.42 -17.34
CA GLN A 304 -44.17 43.13 -17.87
C GLN A 304 -44.17 43.20 -19.41
N PRO A 305 -43.51 42.30 -20.15
CA PRO A 305 -43.60 42.27 -21.60
C PRO A 305 -44.95 41.67 -22.03
N ASN A 306 -45.80 42.50 -22.64
CA ASN A 306 -47.03 42.07 -23.31
C ASN A 306 -46.71 41.06 -24.42
N ARG A 307 -47.12 39.80 -24.22
CA ARG A 307 -47.13 38.76 -25.25
C ARG A 307 -48.58 38.35 -25.52
N MET A 308 -49.26 39.15 -26.35
CA MET A 308 -50.42 38.69 -27.10
C MET A 308 -50.23 39.13 -28.55
N ARG A 309 -49.92 38.17 -29.42
CA ARG A 309 -50.09 38.32 -30.87
C ARG A 309 -50.94 37.17 -31.35
N GLN A 310 -52.12 37.53 -31.83
CA GLN A 310 -53.08 36.66 -32.48
C GLN A 310 -52.42 35.95 -33.66
N VAL A 311 -52.61 34.65 -33.76
CA VAL A 311 -52.27 33.86 -34.94
C VAL A 311 -53.44 33.98 -35.90
N GLN A 312 -53.25 34.67 -37.02
CA GLN A 312 -54.07 34.48 -38.21
C GLN A 312 -53.22 33.79 -39.28
N LEU A 313 -53.77 32.69 -39.78
CA LEU A 313 -53.21 31.80 -40.76
C LEU A 313 -53.57 32.31 -42.16
N SER A 314 -52.59 32.72 -42.97
CA SER A 314 -52.75 32.68 -44.43
C SER A 314 -51.43 32.87 -45.18
N GLN A 315 -51.13 31.83 -45.97
CA GLN A 315 -50.56 31.85 -47.32
C GLN A 315 -49.07 32.13 -47.52
N ILE A 316 -48.45 31.06 -48.02
CA ILE A 316 -47.13 30.85 -48.59
C ILE A 316 -46.85 31.84 -49.74
N LYS A 317 -45.63 32.42 -49.74
CA LYS A 317 -44.91 32.80 -50.97
C LYS A 317 -43.40 32.74 -50.74
N GLU A 318 -42.75 31.98 -51.61
CA GLU A 318 -41.32 31.65 -51.61
C GLU A 318 -40.42 32.87 -51.74
N ARG A 319 -39.30 32.90 -50.99
CA ARG A 319 -38.09 33.67 -51.34
C ARG A 319 -36.81 32.94 -50.91
N LYS A 320 -36.08 32.50 -51.94
CA LYS A 320 -34.62 32.47 -52.18
C LYS A 320 -33.68 32.39 -50.95
N TYR A 321 -32.84 31.36 -51.00
CA TYR A 321 -31.76 31.01 -50.09
C TYR A 321 -30.68 32.09 -50.00
N ASP A 322 -30.42 32.57 -48.79
CA ASP A 322 -29.24 33.38 -48.45
C ASP A 322 -28.30 32.51 -47.60
N THR A 323 -27.13 32.17 -48.13
CA THR A 323 -26.08 31.36 -47.49
C THR A 323 -25.26 32.22 -46.52
N SER A 324 -25.89 32.72 -45.46
CA SER A 324 -25.18 33.34 -44.34
C SER A 324 -24.99 32.33 -43.20
N THR A 325 -23.74 32.26 -42.74
CA THR A 325 -23.21 31.33 -41.75
C THR A 325 -24.06 31.23 -40.48
N THR A 326 -24.54 30.02 -40.20
CA THR A 326 -25.41 29.71 -39.07
C THR A 326 -24.75 30.04 -37.73
N ILE A 327 -25.57 30.43 -36.75
CA ILE A 327 -25.18 30.77 -35.36
C ILE A 327 -24.25 29.72 -34.72
N LEU A 328 -24.30 28.48 -35.19
CA LEU A 328 -23.40 27.38 -34.79
C LEU A 328 -21.92 27.59 -35.15
N HIS A 329 -21.59 28.34 -36.22
CA HIS A 329 -20.20 28.65 -36.58
C HIS A 329 -19.57 29.66 -35.60
N ARG A 330 -20.36 30.64 -35.11
CA ARG A 330 -19.90 31.62 -34.11
C ARG A 330 -19.66 31.00 -32.73
N VAL A 331 -20.43 29.98 -32.37
CA VAL A 331 -20.26 29.25 -31.10
C VAL A 331 -19.00 28.38 -31.12
N ARG A 332 -18.58 27.91 -32.32
CA ARG A 332 -17.35 27.11 -32.47
C ARG A 332 -16.07 27.95 -32.36
N GLU A 333 -16.07 29.17 -32.91
CA GLU A 333 -14.91 30.09 -32.82
C GLU A 333 -14.67 30.63 -31.40
N THR A 334 -15.73 30.81 -30.60
CA THR A 334 -15.62 31.33 -29.24
C THR A 334 -15.08 30.30 -28.24
N ASN A 335 -15.30 29.00 -28.48
CA ASN A 335 -14.78 27.93 -27.62
C ASN A 335 -13.31 27.58 -27.89
N ILE A 336 -12.76 27.87 -29.08
CA ILE A 336 -11.35 27.62 -29.39
C ILE A 336 -10.44 28.70 -28.76
N ARG A 337 -10.95 29.90 -28.52
CA ARG A 337 -10.16 31.03 -27.99
C ARG A 337 -9.89 30.98 -26.48
N ASN A 338 -10.51 30.04 -25.74
CA ASN A 338 -10.41 29.95 -24.28
C ASN A 338 -9.69 28.69 -23.76
N GLN A 339 -9.05 27.89 -24.61
CA GLN A 339 -8.11 26.88 -24.13
C GLN A 339 -6.72 27.48 -23.98
N LYS A 340 -6.35 27.81 -22.73
CA LYS A 340 -4.95 28.06 -22.37
C LYS A 340 -4.17 26.75 -22.56
N VAL A 341 -3.17 26.79 -23.44
CA VAL A 341 -2.15 25.75 -23.57
C VAL A 341 -1.39 25.65 -22.25
N ILE A 342 -1.49 24.51 -21.58
CA ILE A 342 -0.67 24.16 -20.43
C ILE A 342 0.73 23.84 -20.99
N LYS A 343 1.69 24.73 -20.79
CA LYS A 343 3.11 24.42 -20.98
C LYS A 343 3.51 23.38 -19.95
N ARG A 344 3.76 22.14 -20.40
CA ARG A 344 4.48 21.12 -19.65
C ARG A 344 5.97 21.45 -19.81
N GLY A 345 6.60 21.92 -18.74
CA GLY A 345 8.02 22.25 -18.71
C GLY A 345 8.55 22.15 -17.30
N HIS A 346 9.52 21.26 -17.15
CA HIS A 346 10.53 21.12 -16.08
C HIS A 346 10.10 21.16 -14.61
N ILE A 347 10.26 19.99 -13.98
CA ILE A 347 10.45 19.80 -12.55
C ILE A 347 11.95 19.49 -12.33
N PHE A 348 12.58 20.31 -11.49
CA PHE A 348 13.72 20.07 -10.59
C PHE A 348 14.93 19.24 -11.06
N ASP A 349 16.04 19.95 -11.26
CA ASP A 349 17.33 19.63 -10.62
C ASP A 349 17.92 20.97 -10.16
N GLU A 350 18.07 21.19 -8.86
CA GLU A 350 18.84 22.31 -8.30
C GLU A 350 19.36 21.91 -6.91
N SER A 351 20.68 21.74 -6.85
CA SER A 351 21.49 21.77 -5.63
C SER A 351 22.12 23.17 -5.52
N GLU A 352 21.92 23.76 -4.35
CA GLU A 352 22.46 24.99 -3.76
C GLU A 352 23.77 25.57 -4.32
N GLU A 353 23.84 26.90 -4.50
CA GLU A 353 24.76 27.80 -3.78
C GLU A 353 24.57 29.30 -4.16
N GLU A 354 25.03 30.17 -3.28
CA GLU A 354 24.54 31.53 -2.96
C GLU A 354 24.86 32.68 -3.94
N GLU A 355 24.05 33.73 -3.82
CA GLU A 355 24.08 35.01 -4.54
C GLU A 355 25.04 36.03 -3.88
N VAL A 356 25.89 36.71 -4.66
CA VAL A 356 26.57 37.96 -4.25
C VAL A 356 26.67 38.97 -5.43
N VAL A 357 25.88 40.05 -5.31
CA VAL A 357 26.18 41.46 -5.65
C VAL A 357 26.20 41.96 -7.12
N VAL A 358 25.20 42.81 -7.40
CA VAL A 358 25.00 43.88 -8.42
C VAL A 358 26.04 45.02 -8.24
N PRO A 359 26.47 45.92 -9.20
CA PRO A 359 25.70 46.50 -10.33
C PRO A 359 26.43 46.88 -11.66
N GLN A 360 25.56 47.29 -12.61
CA GLN A 360 25.62 48.50 -13.48
C GLN A 360 25.94 48.40 -15.00
N ARG A 361 24.89 48.77 -15.78
CA ARG A 361 24.83 49.60 -17.02
C ARG A 361 25.79 49.30 -18.20
N ILE A 362 25.23 49.13 -19.41
CA ILE A 362 25.34 50.03 -20.59
C ILE A 362 24.66 49.41 -21.83
N HIS A 363 24.05 50.27 -22.67
CA HIS A 363 23.51 49.99 -24.01
C HIS A 363 24.58 49.55 -25.02
N HIS A 364 24.25 48.65 -25.98
CA HIS A 364 24.29 48.91 -27.44
C HIS A 364 24.16 47.66 -28.34
N LYS A 365 23.42 47.87 -29.46
CA LYS A 365 23.61 47.38 -30.85
C LYS A 365 23.85 45.89 -31.16
N ARG A 366 22.83 45.31 -31.79
CA ARG A 366 22.81 44.62 -33.11
C ARG A 366 24.18 44.34 -33.76
N MET A 367 24.57 43.07 -33.87
CA MET A 367 25.41 42.52 -34.94
C MET A 367 25.09 41.03 -35.14
N LYS A 368 25.04 40.60 -36.42
CA LYS A 368 25.07 39.19 -36.84
C LYS A 368 26.49 38.63 -36.65
N PRO A 369 26.64 37.30 -36.62
CA PRO A 369 27.61 36.72 -37.55
C PRO A 369 27.15 35.43 -38.23
N SER A 370 27.96 35.09 -39.23
CA SER A 370 27.91 34.06 -40.25
C SER A 370 28.72 32.81 -39.90
N HIS A 371 28.29 31.67 -40.48
CA HIS A 371 29.06 30.52 -40.99
C HIS A 371 30.20 29.87 -40.17
N SER A 372 30.08 28.57 -39.92
CA SER A 372 30.98 27.47 -40.38
C SER A 372 30.44 26.14 -39.82
N GLN A 373 30.24 25.13 -40.69
CA GLN A 373 30.94 23.83 -40.73
C GLN A 373 30.82 23.03 -39.43
N SER A 374 30.53 21.73 -39.38
CA SER A 374 30.46 20.63 -40.34
C SER A 374 30.10 19.42 -39.47
N ASP A 375 29.12 18.59 -39.82
CA ASP A 375 28.99 17.28 -39.18
C ASP A 375 28.63 16.21 -40.21
N SER A 376 29.44 15.17 -40.17
CA SER A 376 29.43 13.96 -40.97
C SER A 376 28.48 12.96 -40.32
N ASP A 377 27.55 12.41 -41.10
CA ASP A 377 26.73 11.28 -40.70
C ASP A 377 27.55 9.99 -40.73
N ASP A 378 27.69 9.30 -39.59
CA ASP A 378 27.97 7.86 -39.56
C ASP A 378 26.95 7.16 -38.65
N ASN A 379 26.15 6.34 -39.32
CA ASN A 379 25.04 5.55 -38.80
C ASN A 379 25.54 4.12 -38.60
N ILE A 380 25.65 3.66 -37.35
CA ILE A 380 25.94 2.25 -37.03
C ILE A 380 24.85 1.77 -36.06
N GLY A 381 23.86 1.08 -36.62
CA GLY A 381 22.95 0.23 -35.88
C GLY A 381 23.63 -1.12 -35.61
N LEU A 382 23.66 -1.53 -34.35
CA LEU A 382 24.06 -2.87 -33.95
C LEU A 382 22.81 -3.63 -33.50
N ASP A 383 22.39 -4.53 -34.38
CA ASP A 383 21.42 -5.60 -34.18
C ASP A 383 22.19 -6.81 -33.59
N LEU A 384 21.83 -7.23 -32.38
CA LEU A 384 22.45 -8.36 -31.67
C LEU A 384 21.37 -9.37 -31.31
N GLY A 385 21.20 -10.36 -32.17
CA GLY A 385 20.43 -11.56 -31.89
C GLY A 385 20.85 -12.69 -32.81
N ILE A 386 21.81 -13.52 -32.37
CA ILE A 386 22.16 -14.83 -32.94
C ILE A 386 23.04 -15.57 -31.90
N PHE A 387 22.92 -16.90 -31.88
CA PHE A 387 23.33 -17.92 -30.89
C PHE A 387 22.20 -18.23 -29.89
N ASP A 388 21.70 -19.46 -29.78
CA ASP A 388 22.42 -20.73 -29.75
C ASP A 388 21.43 -21.90 -29.90
N ASP A 389 21.63 -22.79 -30.88
CA ASP A 389 20.95 -24.10 -30.97
C ASP A 389 22.04 -25.16 -31.21
N GLY A 390 22.51 -25.76 -30.11
CA GLY A 390 23.42 -26.89 -30.08
C GLY A 390 22.68 -28.23 -29.93
N PRO A 391 23.30 -29.36 -30.36
CA PRO A 391 22.58 -30.57 -30.73
C PRO A 391 22.20 -31.49 -29.56
N ASP A 392 21.04 -32.12 -29.75
CA ASP A 392 20.39 -33.14 -28.92
C ASP A 392 21.24 -34.43 -28.84
N LEU A 393 21.57 -34.87 -27.62
CA LEU A 393 22.23 -36.15 -27.35
C LEU A 393 21.24 -37.08 -26.65
N SER A 394 20.50 -37.85 -27.44
CA SER A 394 19.69 -38.97 -26.96
C SER A 394 19.75 -40.11 -27.96
N ASP A 395 20.74 -41.02 -27.82
CA ASP A 395 20.56 -42.44 -28.16
C ASP A 395 21.75 -43.29 -27.68
N MET A 396 21.62 -43.95 -26.53
CA MET A 396 22.49 -45.05 -26.09
C MET A 396 21.68 -45.93 -25.13
N SER A 397 20.81 -46.78 -25.68
CA SER A 397 20.37 -48.00 -25.02
C SER A 397 19.86 -48.99 -26.07
N GLU A 398 20.73 -49.88 -26.55
CA GLU A 398 20.31 -51.09 -27.24
C GLU A 398 20.81 -52.31 -26.47
N ALA A 399 19.85 -53.21 -26.22
CA ALA A 399 19.88 -54.28 -25.27
C ALA A 399 20.47 -55.57 -25.85
N GLU A 400 20.94 -56.39 -24.92
CA GLU A 400 21.14 -57.83 -25.04
C GLU A 400 19.86 -58.53 -25.53
N ASP A 401 19.98 -59.41 -26.54
CA ASP A 401 19.45 -60.78 -26.51
C ASP A 401 19.71 -61.53 -27.84
N VAL A 402 19.88 -62.85 -27.67
CA VAL A 402 20.03 -63.99 -28.63
C VAL A 402 21.45 -64.53 -28.86
#